data_AF-S9UYD6-F1
#
_entry.id   AF-S9UYD6-F1
#
_cell.length_a   1.000
_cell.length_b   1.000
_cell.length_c   1.000
_cell.angle_alpha   90.00
_cell.angle_beta   90.00
_cell.angle_gamma   90.00
#
_symmetry.space_group_name_H-M   'P 1'
#
loop_
_entity.id
_entity.type
_entity.pdbx_description
1 polymer ?
#
loop_
_entity_poly.entity_id
_entity_poly.type
_entity_poly.pdbx_seq_one_letter_code
_entity_poly.pdbx_strand_id
1 'polypeptide(L)'
;MYTVARAGQKGYHHRTHLNKKIYQMGRSVAVEPNQATTTFDLTAKTITPMGGFVGYGTVRNDYVMLKGSVAGPRRRVITLRRPMAPQTSRLLKEKIVLKFIDTSSKIGHGRFQTKKEKTHWFGPLKKDRIRREERSRKERLARVAEKKAKK
;
A
#
# COMPACT_ATOMS: atom_id res chain seq x y z
N MET A 1 -44.21 18.02 -11.69
CA MET A 1 -44.17 17.20 -10.46
C MET A 1 -42.73 16.85 -10.14
N TYR A 2 -42.33 16.82 -8.86
CA TYR A 2 -40.92 16.63 -8.46
C TYR A 2 -40.41 15.19 -8.63
N THR A 3 -41.31 14.22 -8.79
CA THR A 3 -40.99 12.79 -8.93
C THR A 3 -40.51 12.39 -10.32
N VAL A 4 -40.72 13.23 -11.35
CA VAL A 4 -40.25 12.97 -12.72
C VAL A 4 -38.73 13.18 -12.77
N ALA A 5 -37.99 12.21 -13.31
CA ALA A 5 -36.54 12.30 -13.43
C ALA A 5 -36.11 13.45 -14.35
N ARG A 6 -35.15 14.27 -13.91
CA ARG A 6 -34.60 15.40 -14.67
C ARG A 6 -33.07 15.42 -14.58
N ALA A 7 -32.42 16.08 -15.53
CA ALA A 7 -31.00 16.37 -15.45
C ALA A 7 -30.70 17.29 -14.25
N GLY A 8 -29.49 17.16 -13.70
CA GLY A 8 -29.06 17.94 -12.54
C GLY A 8 -27.72 17.44 -11.99
N GLN A 9 -27.36 17.89 -10.78
CA GLN A 9 -26.11 17.52 -10.13
C GLN A 9 -26.03 16.01 -9.87
N LYS A 10 -24.94 15.38 -10.35
CA LYS A 10 -24.65 13.95 -10.14
C LYS A 10 -23.29 13.78 -9.47
N GLY A 11 -23.29 13.57 -8.15
CA GLY A 11 -22.09 13.28 -7.38
C GLY A 11 -21.78 14.36 -6.35
N TYR A 12 -20.72 14.14 -5.57
CA TYR A 12 -20.37 14.99 -4.42
C TYR A 12 -21.48 15.12 -3.36
N HIS A 13 -22.44 14.19 -3.33
CA HIS A 13 -23.46 14.17 -2.30
C HIS A 13 -22.92 13.61 -0.98
N HIS A 14 -23.37 14.16 0.14
CA HIS A 14 -23.08 13.60 1.46
C HIS A 14 -23.77 12.25 1.63
N ARG A 15 -23.04 11.25 2.13
CA ARG A 15 -23.53 9.87 2.33
C ARG A 15 -22.93 9.28 3.60
N THR A 16 -23.72 8.46 4.28
CA THR A 16 -23.29 7.70 5.45
C THR A 16 -23.37 6.21 5.13
N HIS A 17 -22.24 5.51 5.15
CA HIS A 17 -22.21 4.06 4.96
C HIS A 17 -22.09 3.38 6.32
N LEU A 18 -23.11 2.63 6.71
CA LEU A 18 -23.14 1.88 7.98
C LEU A 18 -22.46 0.51 7.86
N ASN A 19 -22.12 -0.07 9.02
CA ASN A 19 -21.66 -1.46 9.18
C ASN A 19 -20.42 -1.84 8.34
N LYS A 20 -19.48 -0.90 8.19
CA LYS A 20 -18.16 -1.18 7.60
C LYS A 20 -17.24 -1.81 8.65
N LYS A 21 -17.05 -3.13 8.55
CA LYS A 21 -16.20 -3.90 9.45
C LYS A 21 -14.72 -3.52 9.26
N ILE A 22 -14.01 -3.32 10.36
CA ILE A 22 -12.55 -3.13 10.38
C ILE A 22 -11.90 -4.52 10.34
N TYR A 23 -10.96 -4.71 9.42
CA TYR A 23 -10.17 -5.94 9.29
C TYR A 23 -8.81 -5.83 9.98
N GLN A 24 -8.16 -4.68 9.88
CA GLN A 24 -6.84 -4.44 10.48
C GLN A 24 -6.73 -2.97 10.88
N MET A 25 -6.14 -2.71 12.04
CA MET A 25 -5.60 -1.40 12.41
C MET A 25 -4.08 -1.54 12.36
N GLY A 26 -3.46 -0.89 11.37
CA GLY A 26 -2.02 -0.94 11.17
C GLY A 26 -1.32 0.25 11.81
N ARG A 27 -0.06 0.03 12.19
CA ARG A 27 0.83 1.07 12.73
C ARG A 27 1.68 1.70 11.65
N SER A 28 2.15 2.91 11.92
CA SER A 28 3.08 3.70 11.11
C SER A 28 4.29 2.88 10.67
N VAL A 29 4.80 3.15 9.47
CA VAL A 29 5.98 2.48 8.90
C VAL A 29 7.23 2.72 9.77
N ALA A 30 7.28 3.84 10.49
CA ALA A 30 8.38 4.15 11.41
C ALA A 30 8.43 3.21 12.62
N VAL A 31 7.28 2.63 13.01
CA VAL A 31 7.15 1.70 14.13
C VAL A 31 7.20 0.27 13.62
N GLU A 32 6.40 -0.05 12.60
CA GLU A 32 6.26 -1.38 12.05
C GLU A 32 6.62 -1.37 10.55
N PRO A 33 7.82 -1.85 10.16
CA PRO A 33 8.18 -1.97 8.75
C PRO A 33 7.44 -3.11 8.02
N ASN A 34 6.90 -4.07 8.77
CA ASN A 34 6.29 -5.31 8.25
C ASN A 34 4.75 -5.31 8.38
N GLN A 35 4.11 -4.23 7.95
CA GLN A 35 2.69 -3.97 8.19
C GLN A 35 1.71 -4.98 7.56
N ALA A 36 2.09 -5.57 6.41
CA ALA A 36 1.25 -6.48 5.62
C ALA A 36 1.71 -7.95 5.74
N THR A 37 2.61 -8.24 6.67
CA THR A 37 2.97 -9.60 7.08
C THR A 37 1.87 -10.17 7.97
N THR A 38 1.55 -11.45 7.82
CA THR A 38 0.54 -12.14 8.63
C THR A 38 1.16 -13.37 9.29
N THR A 39 0.43 -14.03 10.19
CA THR A 39 0.87 -15.31 10.79
C THR A 39 1.05 -16.41 9.75
N PHE A 40 0.35 -16.33 8.62
CA PHE A 40 0.36 -17.36 7.58
C PHE A 40 1.25 -17.00 6.38
N ASP A 41 1.57 -15.70 6.21
CA ASP A 41 2.45 -15.18 5.18
C ASP A 41 3.55 -14.34 5.84
N LEU A 42 4.73 -14.96 5.99
CA LEU A 42 5.91 -14.39 6.65
C LEU A 42 6.69 -13.42 5.74
N THR A 43 6.20 -13.13 4.55
CA THR A 43 6.85 -12.17 3.65
C THR A 43 6.92 -10.80 4.31
N ALA A 44 8.14 -10.25 4.46
CA ALA A 44 8.35 -8.92 5.02
C ALA A 44 7.95 -7.85 3.99
N LYS A 45 6.79 -7.22 4.20
CA LYS A 45 6.22 -6.21 3.29
C LYS A 45 5.37 -5.17 4.03
N THR A 46 5.41 -3.94 3.54
CA THR A 46 4.56 -2.83 3.99
C THR A 46 3.18 -2.88 3.32
N ILE A 47 2.19 -2.15 3.85
CA ILE A 47 0.86 -2.07 3.22
C ILE A 47 0.85 -1.35 1.87
N THR A 48 1.85 -0.50 1.61
CA THR A 48 1.95 0.24 0.34
C THR A 48 2.34 -0.73 -0.79
N PRO A 49 1.53 -0.82 -1.86
CA PRO A 49 1.82 -1.73 -2.97
C PRO A 49 3.05 -1.29 -3.77
N MET A 50 3.56 -2.19 -4.61
CA MET A 50 4.67 -1.87 -5.52
C MET A 50 4.30 -0.68 -6.44
N GLY A 51 5.07 0.41 -6.37
CA GLY A 51 4.80 1.63 -7.12
C GLY A 51 3.87 2.62 -6.41
N GLY A 52 3.38 2.30 -5.21
CA GLY A 52 2.49 3.15 -4.43
C GLY A 52 1.02 3.00 -4.80
N PHE A 53 0.14 3.54 -3.97
CA PHE A 53 -1.29 3.63 -4.30
C PHE A 53 -1.50 4.63 -5.44
N VAL A 54 -2.17 4.19 -6.51
CA VAL A 54 -2.37 4.96 -7.75
C VAL A 54 -3.05 6.30 -7.45
N GLY A 55 -2.34 7.40 -7.73
CA GLY A 55 -2.84 8.76 -7.50
C GLY A 55 -3.02 9.14 -6.03
N TYR A 56 -2.49 8.35 -5.09
CA TYR A 56 -2.34 8.71 -3.67
C TYR A 56 -0.86 8.89 -3.33
N GLY A 57 -0.10 7.79 -3.32
CA GLY A 57 1.28 7.73 -2.88
C GLY A 57 1.53 6.59 -1.89
N THR A 58 2.38 6.85 -0.89
CA THR A 58 2.77 5.89 0.15
C THR A 58 2.02 6.15 1.44
N VAL A 59 1.52 5.09 2.08
CA VAL A 59 0.94 5.18 3.44
C VAL A 59 2.10 5.11 4.44
N ARG A 60 2.32 6.21 5.17
CA ARG A 60 3.43 6.33 6.14
C ARG A 60 2.98 6.20 7.59
N ASN A 61 1.77 6.65 7.90
CA ASN A 61 1.22 6.69 9.25
C ASN A 61 0.34 5.46 9.56
N ASP A 62 -0.22 5.44 10.76
CA ASP A 62 -1.25 4.49 11.17
C ASP A 62 -2.42 4.47 10.16
N TYR A 63 -2.99 3.29 9.94
CA TYR A 63 -4.04 3.09 8.94
C TYR A 63 -5.12 2.13 9.43
N VAL A 64 -6.29 2.22 8.79
CA VAL A 64 -7.42 1.30 9.03
C VAL A 64 -7.80 0.62 7.71
N MET A 65 -7.88 -0.71 7.73
CA MET A 65 -8.36 -1.50 6.61
C MET A 65 -9.84 -1.84 6.83
N LEU A 66 -10.70 -1.33 5.94
CA LEU A 66 -12.15 -1.55 6.00
C LEU A 66 -12.61 -2.58 4.96
N LYS A 67 -13.65 -3.33 5.29
CA LYS A 67 -14.31 -4.25 4.35
C LYS A 67 -15.02 -3.46 3.25
N GLY A 68 -14.61 -3.70 2.01
CA GLY A 68 -15.26 -3.16 0.80
C GLY A 68 -14.97 -1.69 0.53
N SER A 69 -15.87 -1.01 -0.19
CA SER A 69 -15.70 0.38 -0.60
C SER A 69 -16.21 1.40 0.42
N VAL A 70 -15.69 2.62 0.34
CA VAL A 70 -16.12 3.81 1.08
C VAL A 70 -16.47 4.93 0.10
N ALA A 71 -17.39 5.81 0.50
CA ALA A 71 -17.79 6.93 -0.35
C ALA A 71 -16.66 7.93 -0.53
N GLY A 72 -16.39 8.28 -1.79
CA GLY A 72 -15.42 9.30 -2.17
C GLY A 72 -14.17 8.75 -2.85
N PRO A 73 -13.43 9.60 -3.57
CA PRO A 73 -12.17 9.25 -4.20
C PRO A 73 -11.04 9.20 -3.15
N ARG A 74 -9.91 8.64 -3.57
CA ARG A 74 -8.62 8.75 -2.86
C ARG A 74 -8.30 10.19 -2.47
N ARG A 75 -7.59 10.39 -1.35
CA ARG A 75 -7.24 11.69 -0.73
C ARG A 75 -8.42 12.47 -0.11
N ARG A 76 -9.66 11.98 -0.18
CA ARG A 76 -10.78 12.62 0.52
C ARG A 76 -10.76 12.26 2.01
N VAL A 77 -10.98 13.26 2.87
CA VAL A 77 -11.18 13.05 4.30
C VAL A 77 -12.47 12.26 4.57
N ILE A 78 -12.41 11.29 5.48
CA ILE A 78 -13.53 10.44 5.86
C ILE A 78 -13.64 10.42 7.38
N THR A 79 -14.84 10.68 7.90
CA THR A 79 -15.13 10.60 9.33
C THR A 79 -15.60 9.20 9.70
N LEU A 80 -14.85 8.50 10.56
CA LEU A 80 -15.26 7.21 11.10
C LEU A 80 -16.00 7.42 12.43
N ARG A 81 -17.20 6.86 12.54
CA ARG A 81 -18.04 6.96 13.73
C ARG A 81 -18.40 5.56 14.23
N ARG A 82 -18.48 5.39 15.55
CA ARG A 82 -18.96 4.13 16.15
C ARG A 82 -20.37 3.79 15.63
N PRO A 83 -20.67 2.51 15.36
CA PRO A 83 -21.97 2.11 14.83
C PRO A 83 -23.08 2.41 15.84
N MET A 84 -24.25 2.83 15.34
CA MET A 84 -25.50 2.93 16.13
C MET A 84 -26.40 1.72 15.93
N ALA A 85 -26.27 1.05 14.78
CA ALA A 85 -27.01 -0.17 14.51
C ALA A 85 -26.58 -1.28 15.48
N PRO A 86 -27.50 -2.16 15.91
CA PRO A 86 -27.18 -3.25 16.81
C PRO A 86 -26.14 -4.18 16.19
N GLN A 87 -25.01 -4.36 16.88
CA GLN A 87 -23.91 -5.25 16.45
C GLN A 87 -24.11 -6.68 16.99
N THR A 88 -25.34 -7.19 16.88
CA THR A 88 -25.74 -8.47 17.46
C THR A 88 -25.56 -9.65 16.51
N SER A 89 -25.54 -9.40 15.20
CA SER A 89 -25.49 -10.44 14.18
C SER A 89 -24.16 -11.20 14.16
N ARG A 90 -24.21 -12.48 13.80
CA ARG A 90 -23.03 -13.36 13.73
C ARG A 90 -21.95 -12.82 12.79
N LEU A 91 -22.36 -12.27 11.65
CA LEU A 91 -21.47 -11.63 10.67
C LEU A 91 -20.70 -10.43 11.28
N LEU A 92 -21.36 -9.63 12.12
CA LEU A 92 -20.74 -8.46 12.74
C LEU A 92 -19.86 -8.83 13.94
N LYS A 93 -20.12 -9.96 14.60
CA LYS A 93 -19.33 -10.46 15.74
C LYS A 93 -18.13 -11.32 15.35
N GLU A 94 -18.00 -11.68 14.08
CA GLU A 94 -16.87 -12.46 13.56
C GLU A 94 -15.52 -11.81 13.90
N LYS A 95 -14.60 -12.60 14.43
CA LYS A 95 -13.20 -12.22 14.67
C LYS A 95 -12.42 -12.47 13.38
N ILE A 96 -11.78 -11.44 12.84
CA ILE A 96 -11.09 -11.50 11.56
C ILE A 96 -9.61 -11.79 11.80
N VAL A 97 -9.10 -12.85 11.18
CA VAL A 97 -7.66 -13.15 11.09
C VAL A 97 -7.30 -13.22 9.62
N LEU A 98 -6.44 -12.31 9.18
CA LEU A 98 -6.01 -12.24 7.77
C LEU A 98 -4.90 -13.26 7.51
N LYS A 99 -4.99 -13.95 6.37
CA LYS A 99 -3.97 -14.90 5.93
C LYS A 99 -2.98 -14.28 4.95
N PHE A 100 -3.45 -13.39 4.09
CA PHE A 100 -2.63 -12.79 3.05
C PHE A 100 -3.14 -11.39 2.72
N ILE A 101 -2.20 -10.48 2.44
CA ILE A 101 -2.49 -9.13 1.96
C ILE A 101 -1.72 -8.93 0.65
N ASP A 102 -2.45 -8.54 -0.39
CA ASP A 102 -1.89 -8.29 -1.70
C ASP A 102 -1.24 -6.90 -1.78
N THR A 103 0.08 -6.88 -1.94
CA THR A 103 0.92 -5.69 -2.11
C THR A 103 1.47 -5.56 -3.53
N SER A 104 0.90 -6.33 -4.48
CA SER A 104 1.24 -6.21 -5.88
C SER A 104 0.88 -4.83 -6.46
N SER A 105 1.54 -4.47 -7.56
CA SER A 105 1.30 -3.20 -8.26
C SER A 105 -0.17 -3.03 -8.64
N LYS A 106 -0.70 -1.84 -8.41
CA LYS A 106 -2.03 -1.41 -8.88
C LYS A 106 -1.98 -0.62 -10.18
N ILE A 107 -0.77 -0.44 -10.73
CA ILE A 107 -0.55 0.08 -12.08
C ILE A 107 -0.46 -1.13 -13.02
N GLY A 108 -1.41 -1.24 -13.95
CA GLY A 108 -1.53 -2.41 -14.83
C GLY A 108 -1.86 -3.69 -14.06
N HIS A 109 -1.29 -4.81 -14.49
CA HIS A 109 -1.47 -6.11 -13.84
C HIS A 109 -0.32 -6.42 -12.87
N GLY A 110 -0.60 -6.42 -11.58
CA GLY A 110 0.37 -6.77 -10.53
C GLY A 110 0.76 -8.25 -10.56
N ARG A 111 2.05 -8.55 -10.70
CA ARG A 111 2.59 -9.93 -10.77
C ARG A 111 3.42 -10.36 -9.55
N PHE A 112 4.06 -9.41 -8.88
CA PHE A 112 4.97 -9.66 -7.76
C PHE A 112 4.48 -8.91 -6.53
N GLN A 113 4.65 -9.50 -5.34
CA GLN A 113 4.27 -8.87 -4.08
C GLN A 113 5.36 -7.94 -3.58
N THR A 114 6.62 -8.33 -3.77
CA THR A 114 7.78 -7.57 -3.33
C THR A 114 8.76 -7.25 -4.46
N LYS A 115 9.56 -6.20 -4.27
CA LYS A 115 10.68 -5.89 -5.17
C LYS A 115 11.70 -7.03 -5.20
N LYS A 116 11.89 -7.73 -4.08
CA LYS A 116 12.81 -8.87 -3.95
C LYS A 116 12.40 -10.02 -4.87
N GLU A 117 11.13 -10.42 -4.84
CA GLU A 117 10.58 -11.42 -5.77
C GLU A 117 10.78 -11.01 -7.24
N LYS A 118 10.46 -9.75 -7.56
CA LYS A 118 10.62 -9.22 -8.93
C LYS A 118 12.06 -9.30 -9.41
N THR A 119 13.03 -8.91 -8.57
CA THR A 119 14.45 -8.96 -8.91
C THR A 119 14.96 -10.40 -9.03
N HIS A 120 14.48 -11.31 -8.19
CA HIS A 120 14.84 -12.73 -8.29
C HIS A 120 14.33 -13.34 -9.61
N TRP A 121 13.10 -13.03 -10.00
CA TRP A 121 12.50 -13.51 -11.25
C TRP A 121 13.23 -13.01 -12.50
N PHE A 122 13.50 -11.70 -12.59
CA PHE A 122 14.12 -11.12 -13.79
C PHE A 122 15.64 -11.32 -13.86
N GLY A 123 16.30 -11.60 -12.73
CA GLY A 123 17.75 -11.68 -12.67
C GLY A 123 18.45 -10.34 -13.00
N PRO A 124 19.74 -10.37 -13.36
CA PRO A 124 20.50 -9.17 -13.68
C PRO A 124 20.10 -8.59 -15.05
N LEU A 125 19.54 -7.39 -15.07
CA LEU A 125 19.20 -6.68 -16.30
C LEU A 125 20.37 -5.82 -16.80
N LYS A 126 20.31 -5.39 -18.07
CA LYS A 126 21.33 -4.52 -18.70
C LYS A 126 21.65 -3.28 -17.87
N LYS A 127 20.62 -2.56 -17.39
CA LYS A 127 20.78 -1.36 -16.55
C LYS A 127 21.50 -1.64 -15.23
N ASP A 128 21.31 -2.83 -14.66
CA ASP A 128 21.94 -3.21 -13.40
C ASP A 128 23.41 -3.54 -13.63
N ARG A 129 23.75 -4.16 -14.77
CA ARG A 129 25.13 -4.42 -15.19
C ARG A 129 25.92 -3.12 -15.40
N ILE A 130 25.36 -2.17 -16.16
CA ILE A 130 25.99 -0.86 -16.40
C ILE A 130 26.23 -0.13 -15.07
N ARG A 131 25.24 -0.11 -14.17
CA ARG A 131 25.38 0.52 -12.86
C ARG A 131 26.46 -0.13 -11.98
N ARG A 132 26.66 -1.45 -12.08
CA ARG A 132 27.74 -2.17 -11.38
C ARG A 132 29.12 -1.81 -11.96
N GLU A 133 29.24 -1.73 -13.28
CA GLU A 133 30.47 -1.32 -13.97
C GLU A 133 30.85 0.13 -13.62
N GLU A 134 29.87 1.05 -13.60
CA GLU A 134 30.10 2.42 -13.15
C GLU A 134 30.54 2.51 -11.69
N ARG A 135 29.95 1.69 -10.81
CA ARG A 135 30.33 1.63 -9.40
C ARG A 135 31.75 1.14 -9.22
N SER A 136 32.14 0.05 -9.89
CA SER A 136 33.49 -0.49 -9.82
C SER A 136 34.53 0.49 -10.39
N ARG A 137 34.19 1.22 -11.46
CA ARG A 137 35.04 2.30 -12.01
C ARG A 137 35.21 3.44 -11.01
N LYS A 138 34.12 3.91 -10.37
CA LYS A 138 34.18 4.95 -9.33
C LYS A 138 35.01 4.52 -8.11
N GLU A 139 34.86 3.29 -7.65
CA GLU A 139 35.64 2.74 -6.54
C GLU A 139 37.14 2.64 -6.88
N ARG A 140 37.48 2.22 -8.10
CA ARG A 140 38.88 2.21 -8.58
C ARG A 140 39.46 3.63 -8.60
N LEU A 141 38.74 4.60 -9.12
CA LEU A 141 39.18 6.00 -9.16
C LEU A 141 39.34 6.60 -7.75
N ALA A 142 38.40 6.31 -6.84
CA ALA A 142 38.47 6.77 -5.45
C ALA A 142 39.71 6.21 -4.73
N ARG A 143 40.02 4.92 -4.91
CA ARG A 143 41.24 4.29 -4.36
C ARG A 143 42.52 4.91 -4.92
N VAL A 144 42.54 5.26 -6.20
CA VAL A 144 43.69 5.95 -6.82
C VAL A 144 43.84 7.37 -6.26
N ALA A 145 42.75 8.11 -6.10
CA ALA A 145 42.76 9.45 -5.51
C ALA A 145 43.24 9.44 -4.04
N GLU A 146 42.76 8.49 -3.24
CA GLU A 146 43.18 8.32 -1.85
C GLU A 146 44.68 8.01 -1.73
N LYS A 147 45.21 7.14 -2.61
CA LYS A 147 46.65 6.85 -2.68
C LYS A 147 47.47 8.08 -3.07
N LYS A 148 46.95 8.94 -3.95
CA LYS A 148 47.61 10.18 -4.38
C LYS A 148 47.61 11.25 -3.28
N ALA A 149 46.58 11.30 -2.43
CA ALA A 149 46.49 12.26 -1.33
C ALA A 149 47.34 11.88 -0.11
N LYS A 150 47.71 10.60 0.04
CA LYS A 150 48.59 10.09 1.11
C LYS A 150 50.08 10.14 0.75
N LYS A 151 50.43 10.53 -0.47
CA LYS A 151 51.80 10.66 -0.97
C LYS A 151 52.13 12.13 -1.11
#